data_AF-A0A533ZT06-F1
#
_entry.id   AF-A0A533ZT06-F1
#
_cell.length_a   1.000
_cell.length_b   1.000
_cell.length_c   1.000
_cell.angle_alpha   90.00
_cell.angle_beta   90.00
_cell.angle_gamma   90.00
#
_symmetry.space_group_name_H-M   'P 1'
#
loop_
_entity.id
_entity.type
_entity.pdbx_description
1 polymer ?
#
loop_
_entity_poly.entity_id
_entity_poly.type
_entity_poly.pdbx_seq_one_letter_code
_entity_poly.pdbx_strand_id
1 'polypeptide(L)' 'MDPFGGEEELVEVKFQISQDQKKWLEKMVKEGKIAVPPGGSLSVGNVASMFIRALLHNAMEQQAAMEKADADEEDE' A
#
# COMPACT_ATOMS: atom_id res chain seq x y z
N MET A 1 4.61 -0.84 -16.13
CA MET A 1 4.19 0.49 -15.67
C MET A 1 4.00 0.40 -14.16
N ASP A 2 4.74 1.18 -13.37
CA ASP A 2 4.55 1.20 -11.91
C ASP A 2 3.16 1.82 -11.63
N PRO A 3 2.24 1.12 -10.93
CA PRO A 3 0.91 1.65 -10.64
C PRO A 3 0.92 2.90 -9.75
N PHE A 4 2.07 3.28 -9.18
CA PHE A 4 2.21 4.39 -8.25
C PHE A 4 3.04 5.58 -8.79
N GLY A 5 3.24 5.66 -10.12
CA GLY A 5 4.10 6.66 -10.75
C GLY A 5 5.53 6.14 -10.87
N GLY A 6 5.96 5.89 -12.11
CA GLY A 6 7.22 5.18 -12.40
C GLY A 6 8.45 6.05 -12.59
N GLU A 7 8.40 7.32 -12.16
CA GLU A 7 9.49 8.29 -12.37
C GLU A 7 10.34 8.51 -11.10
N GLU A 8 9.84 8.13 -9.93
CA GLU A 8 10.52 8.33 -8.65
C GLU A 8 11.37 7.12 -8.23
N GLU A 9 12.50 7.38 -7.57
CA GLU A 9 13.37 6.33 -7.04
C GLU A 9 12.69 5.63 -5.85
N LEU A 10 12.71 4.29 -5.85
CA LEU A 10 12.17 3.50 -4.74
C LEU A 10 13.12 3.55 -3.54
N VAL A 11 12.61 4.03 -2.41
CA VAL A 11 13.34 4.03 -1.13
C VAL A 11 12.94 2.83 -0.27
N GLU A 12 13.92 2.12 0.28
CA GLU A 12 13.67 1.07 1.27
C GLU A 12 13.44 1.68 2.66
N VAL A 13 12.33 1.32 3.29
CA VAL A 13 11.98 1.74 4.65
C VAL A 13 11.73 0.52 5.52
N LYS A 14 12.22 0.56 6.75
CA LYS A 14 12.04 -0.50 7.75
C LYS A 14 10.92 -0.12 8.72
N PHE A 15 9.97 -1.03 8.87
CA PHE A 15 8.86 -0.86 9.81
C PHE A 15 8.85 -1.97 10.84
N GLN A 16 8.50 -1.62 12.07
CA GLN A 16 8.20 -2.60 13.10
C GLN A 16 6.70 -2.89 13.09
N ILE A 17 6.35 -4.16 12.92
CA ILE A 17 4.98 -4.65 13.03
C ILE A 17 4.93 -5.76 14.08
N SER A 18 3.74 -6.03 14.63
CA SER A 18 3.55 -7.14 15.54
C SER A 18 3.76 -8.48 14.82
N GLN A 19 4.08 -9.53 15.59
CA GLN A 19 4.22 -10.88 15.04
C GLN A 19 2.92 -11.37 14.40
N ASP A 20 1.76 -11.01 14.96
CA ASP A 20 0.47 -11.41 14.42
C ASP A 20 0.15 -10.70 13.11
N GLN A 21 0.47 -9.41 12.98
CA GLN A 21 0.37 -8.67 11.73
C GLN A 21 1.25 -9.31 10.63
N LYS A 22 2.48 -9.69 10.99
CA LYS A 22 3.38 -10.38 10.06
C LYS A 22 2.81 -11.71 9.58
N LYS A 23 2.36 -12.57 10.50
CA LYS A 23 1.75 -13.88 10.17
C LYS A 23 0.52 -13.73 9.30
N TRP A 24 -0.32 -12.74 9.60
CA TRP A 24 -1.49 -12.43 8.80
C TRP A 24 -1.10 -12.03 7.37
N LEU A 25 -0.12 -11.14 7.22
CA LEU A 25 0.36 -10.69 5.91
C LEU A 25 0.88 -11.85 5.07
N GLU A 26 1.74 -12.70 5.66
CA GLU A 26 2.29 -13.89 5.00
C GLU A 26 1.18 -14.87 4.59
N LYS A 27 0.16 -15.05 5.42
CA LYS A 27 -1.00 -15.89 5.10
C LYS A 27 -1.79 -15.33 3.93
N MET A 28 -2.06 -14.02 3.90
CA MET A 28 -2.80 -13.36 2.82
C MET A 28 -2.08 -13.46 1.47
N VAL A 29 -0.75 -13.34 1.47
CA VAL A 29 0.07 -13.56 0.26
C VAL A 29 -0.03 -15.01 -0.20
N LYS A 30 0.13 -15.99 0.72
CA LYS A 30 0.06 -17.42 0.39
C LYS A 30 -1.30 -17.85 -0.13
N GLU A 31 -2.38 -17.28 0.40
CA GLU A 31 -3.76 -17.54 -0.03
C GLU A 31 -4.12 -16.83 -1.35
N GLY A 32 -3.20 -16.06 -1.95
CA GLY A 32 -3.45 -15.32 -3.19
C GLY A 32 -4.47 -14.20 -3.05
N LYS A 33 -4.75 -13.76 -1.83
CA LYS A 33 -5.71 -12.68 -1.55
C LYS A 33 -5.12 -11.29 -1.74
N ILE A 34 -3.80 -11.21 -1.88
CA ILE A 34 -3.08 -10.01 -2.28
C ILE A 34 -2.72 -10.17 -3.76
N ALA A 35 -3.26 -9.29 -4.59
CA ALA A 35 -3.03 -9.33 -6.03
C ALA A 35 -1.54 -9.12 -6.36
N VAL A 36 -1.01 -10.01 -7.20
CA VAL A 36 0.33 -9.86 -7.78
C VAL A 36 0.17 -9.16 -9.14
N PRO A 37 0.87 -8.05 -9.42
CA PRO A 37 0.78 -7.38 -10.69
C PRO A 37 1.28 -8.26 -11.84
N PRO A 38 0.79 -8.03 -13.07
CA PRO A 38 1.18 -8.81 -14.24
C PRO A 38 2.69 -8.68 -14.50
N GLY A 39 3.41 -9.81 -14.54
CA GLY A 39 4.86 -9.82 -14.79
C GLY A 39 5.66 -10.99 -14.19
N GLY A 40 5.07 -11.84 -13.35
CA GLY A 40 5.73 -13.04 -12.81
C GLY A 40 5.36 -13.37 -11.37
N SER A 41 6.05 -14.35 -10.76
CA SER A 41 5.97 -14.62 -9.32
C SER A 41 6.94 -13.73 -8.55
N LEU A 42 6.42 -12.90 -7.66
CA LEU A 42 7.21 -12.11 -6.73
C LEU A 42 7.45 -12.91 -5.45
N SER A 43 8.58 -12.65 -4.79
CA SER A 43 8.81 -13.18 -3.44
C SER A 43 7.73 -12.69 -2.48
N VAL A 44 7.47 -13.42 -1.39
CA VAL A 44 6.46 -13.01 -0.38
C VAL A 44 6.75 -11.61 0.15
N GLY A 45 8.03 -11.28 0.34
CA GLY A 45 8.46 -9.95 0.76
C GLY A 45 8.11 -8.86 -0.24
N ASN A 46 8.31 -9.10 -1.54
CA ASN A 46 7.99 -8.11 -2.57
C ASN A 46 6.46 -7.91 -2.71
N VAL A 47 5.67 -8.99 -2.62
CA VAL A 47 4.20 -8.89 -2.62
C VAL A 47 3.71 -8.10 -1.40
N ALA A 48 4.27 -8.38 -0.22
CA ALA A 48 4.02 -7.62 0.99
C ALA A 48 4.34 -6.13 0.84
N SER A 49 5.52 -5.78 0.29
CA SER A 49 5.93 -4.38 0.10
C SER A 49 4.96 -3.61 -0.81
N MET A 50 4.55 -4.19 -1.95
CA MET A 50 3.59 -3.53 -2.83
C MET A 50 2.21 -3.39 -2.17
N PHE A 51 1.76 -4.40 -1.43
CA PHE A 51 0.49 -4.33 -0.72
C PHE A 51 0.49 -3.22 0.32
N ILE A 52 1.57 -3.09 1.10
CA ILE A 52 1.73 -2.01 2.06
C ILE A 52 1.76 -0.65 1.34
N ARG A 53 2.46 -0.54 0.21
CA ARG A 53 2.47 0.69 -0.62
C ARG A 53 1.06 1.06 -1.08
N ALA A 54 0.25 0.09 -1.52
CA ALA A 54 -1.14 0.31 -1.90
C ALA A 54 -2.01 0.78 -0.72
N LEU A 55 -1.85 0.17 0.47
CA LEU A 55 -2.58 0.60 1.66
C LEU A 55 -2.24 2.05 2.05
N LEU A 56 -0.96 2.42 2.01
CA LEU A 56 -0.51 3.77 2.31
C LEU A 56 -1.04 4.78 1.29
N HIS A 57 -0.97 4.45 -0.01
CA HIS A 57 -1.51 5.30 -1.07
C HIS A 57 -3.00 5.55 -0.88
N ASN A 58 -3.79 4.49 -0.67
CA ASN A 58 -5.24 4.61 -0.46
C ASN A 58 -5.57 5.42 0.79
N ALA A 59 -4.80 5.26 1.88
CA ALA A 59 -4.99 6.04 3.10
C ALA A 59 -4.70 7.53 2.88
N MET A 60 -3.63 7.85 2.12
CA MET A 60 -3.29 9.22 1.77
C MET A 60 -4.35 9.86 0.87
N GLU A 61 -4.86 9.13 -0.13
CA GLU A 61 -5.95 9.63 -0.99
C GLU A 61 -7.23 9.89 -0.19
N GLN A 62 -7.58 9.00 0.75
CA GLN A 62 -8.73 9.19 1.63
C GLN A 62 -8.55 10.40 2.55
N GLN A 63 -7.36 10.58 3.14
CA GLN A 63 -7.06 11.73 3.96
C GLN A 63 -7.17 13.03 3.15
N ALA A 64 -6.56 13.09 1.97
CA ALA A 64 -6.63 14.27 1.11
C ALA A 64 -8.08 14.59 0.65
N ALA A 65 -8.90 13.57 0.41
CA ALA A 65 -10.31 13.76 0.08
C ALA A 65 -11.12 14.32 1.25
N MET A 66 -10.85 13.86 2.49
CA MET A 66 -11.49 14.40 3.69
C MET A 66 -11.07 15.84 3.95
N GLU A 67 -9.77 16.14 3.88
CA GLU A 67 -9.25 17.51 4.07
C GLU A 67 -9.84 18.51 3.08
N LYS A 68 -10.09 18.07 1.83
CA LYS A 68 -10.75 18.91 0.84
C LYS A 68 -12.23 19.12 1.15
N ALA A 69 -12.94 18.08 1.60
CA ALA A 69 -14.35 18.20 1.97
C ALA A 69 -14.54 19.16 3.16
N ASP A 70 -13.67 19.08 4.18
CA ASP A 70 -13.70 19.98 5.32
C ASP A 70 -13.42 21.45 4.91
N ALA A 71 -12.48 21.67 3.99
CA ALA A 71 -12.18 23.01 3.48
C ALA A 71 -13.31 23.62 2.64
N ASP A 72 -14.00 22.80 1.84
CA ASP A 72 -15.15 23.26 1.04
C ASP A 72 -16.38 23.57 1.96
N GLU A 73 -16.48 22.99 3.15
CA GLU A 73 -17.52 23.30 4.16
C GLU A 73 -17.26 24.58 4.98
N GLU A 74 -16.00 25.03 5.11
CA GLU A 74 -15.65 26.27 5.83
C GLU A 74 -15.83 27.55 4.97
N ASP A 75 -15.95 27.41 3.65
CA ASP A 75 -16.17 28.52 2.69
C ASP A 75 -17.66 28.81 2.41
N GLU A 76 -18.62 28.10 3.05
CA GLU A 76 -20.07 28.43 3.11
C GLU A 76 -20.48 29.14 4.42
#